data_AF-A0A1I5ND83-F1
#
_entry.id   AF-A0A1I5ND83-F1
#
_cell.length_a   1.000
_cell.length_b   1.000
_cell.length_c   1.000
_cell.angle_alpha   90.00
_cell.angle_beta   90.00
_cell.angle_gamma   90.00
#
_symmetry.space_group_name_H-M   'P 1'
#
loop_
_entity.id
_entity.type
_entity.pdbx_description
1 polymer ?
#
loop_
_entity_poly.entity_id
_entity_poly.type
_entity_poly.pdbx_seq_one_letter_code
_entity_poly.pdbx_strand_id
1 'polypeptide(L)' 'MFEYLKQRYEWNWCRKDQLQQFVDLQAITKADYETITGETYPTESSA' A
#
# COMPACT_ATOMS: atom_id res chain seq x y z
N MET A 1 -2.17 -5.49 -10.99
CA MET A 1 -1.48 -5.61 -9.69
C MET A 1 -2.23 -4.83 -8.61
N PHE A 2 -2.47 -3.53 -8.82
CA PHE A 2 -3.24 -2.66 -7.93
C PHE A 2 -4.63 -3.19 -7.53
N GLU A 3 -5.49 -3.50 -8.50
CA GLU A 3 -6.87 -3.96 -8.23
C GLU A 3 -6.92 -5.26 -7.40
N TYR A 4 -5.93 -6.13 -7.59
CA TYR A 4 -5.81 -7.38 -6.87
C TYR A 4 -5.33 -7.18 -5.42
N LEU A 5 -4.41 -6.24 -5.19
CA LEU A 5 -3.99 -5.83 -3.85
C LEU A 5 -5.12 -5.12 -3.10
N LYS A 6 -5.93 -4.31 -3.81
CA LYS A 6 -7.13 -3.69 -3.27
C LYS A 6 -8.14 -4.71 -2.78
N GLN A 7 -8.52 -5.68 -3.63
CA GLN A 7 -9.43 -6.76 -3.22
C GLN A 7 -8.88 -7.58 -2.06
N ARG A 8 -7.58 -7.90 -2.08
CA ARG A 8 -6.94 -8.62 -0.97
C ARG A 8 -6.96 -7.83 0.33
N TYR A 9 -6.77 -6.51 0.28
CA TYR A 9 -6.87 -5.65 1.45
C TYR A 9 -8.30 -5.62 1.98
N GLU A 10 -9.31 -5.48 1.11
CA GLU A 10 -10.72 -5.57 1.48
C GLU A 10 -11.10 -6.92 2.12
N TRP A 11 -10.49 -8.02 1.66
CA TRP A 11 -10.68 -9.36 2.22
C TRP A 11 -9.81 -9.64 3.47
N ASN A 12 -9.12 -8.63 4.02
CA ASN A 12 -8.19 -8.79 5.15
C ASN A 12 -7.01 -9.76 4.88
N TRP A 13 -6.74 -10.05 3.61
CA TRP A 13 -5.64 -10.90 3.15
C TRP A 13 -4.33 -10.13 2.92
N CYS A 14 -4.37 -8.81 2.96
CA CYS A 14 -3.19 -7.96 2.87
C CYS A 14 -3.20 -6.96 4.01
N ARG A 15 -2.10 -6.89 4.77
CA ARG A 15 -1.92 -5.87 5.80
C ARG A 15 -1.26 -4.61 5.24
N LYS A 16 -1.43 -3.50 5.95
CA LYS A 16 -0.78 -2.22 5.64
C LYS A 16 0.74 -2.37 5.54
N ASP A 17 1.38 -3.10 6.46
CA ASP A 17 2.83 -3.38 6.40
C ASP A 17 3.26 -4.09 5.09
N GLN A 18 2.47 -5.04 4.59
CA GLN A 18 2.76 -5.70 3.32
C GLN A 18 2.59 -4.74 2.14
N LEU A 19 1.57 -3.89 2.15
CA LEU A 19 1.41 -2.84 1.15
C LEU A 19 2.57 -1.86 1.17
N GLN A 20 3.12 -1.55 2.35
CA GLN A 20 4.32 -0.72 2.44
C GLN A 20 5.55 -1.38 1.82
N GLN A 21 5.74 -2.68 2.03
CA GLN A 21 6.79 -3.44 1.36
C GLN A 21 6.60 -3.46 -0.16
N PHE A 22 5.35 -3.57 -0.65
CA PHE A 22 5.09 -3.48 -2.09
C PHE A 22 5.41 -2.10 -2.67
N VAL A 23 5.26 -1.02 -1.90
CA VAL A 23 5.73 0.32 -2.29
C VAL A 23 7.25 0.37 -2.37
N ASP A 24 7.95 -0.17 -1.36
CA ASP A 24 9.42 -0.20 -1.30
C ASP A 24 10.03 -1.03 -2.44
N LEU A 25 9.41 -2.16 -2.75
CA LEU A 25 9.74 -3.02 -3.89
C LEU A 25 9.31 -2.43 -5.25
N GLN A 26 8.76 -1.20 -5.27
CA GLN A 26 8.21 -0.53 -6.45
C GLN A 26 7.15 -1.34 -7.20
N ALA A 27 6.50 -2.29 -6.53
CA ALA A 27 5.40 -3.09 -7.09
C ALA A 27 4.09 -2.27 -7.16
N ILE A 28 3.93 -1.28 -6.28
CA ILE A 28 2.89 -0.26 -6.30
C ILE A 28 3.48 1.11 -5.94
N THR A 29 2.77 2.19 -6.24
CA THR A 29 3.20 3.55 -5.85
C THR A 29 2.68 3.95 -4.47
N LYS A 30 3.23 5.02 -3.90
CA LYS A 30 2.68 5.61 -2.65
C LYS A 30 1.21 6.00 -2.82
N ALA A 31 0.84 6.59 -3.97
CA ALA A 31 -0.55 6.94 -4.28
C ALA A 31 -1.47 5.71 -4.35
N ASP A 32 -0.97 4.58 -4.85
CA ASP A 32 -1.70 3.32 -4.84
C ASP A 32 -1.94 2.81 -3.41
N TYR A 33 -0.93 2.89 -2.54
CA TYR A 33 -1.09 2.55 -1.12
C TYR A 33 -2.19 3.39 -0.47
N GLU A 34 -2.21 4.69 -0.73
CA GLU A 34 -3.24 5.61 -0.21
C GLU A 34 -4.63 5.24 -0.74
N THR A 35 -4.72 4.84 -2.01
CA THR A 35 -5.99 4.46 -2.62
C THR A 35 -6.50 3.10 -2.10
N ILE A 36 -5.60 2.16 -1.77
CA ILE A 36 -5.96 0.84 -1.22
C ILE A 36 -6.35 0.94 0.25
N THR A 37 -5.52 1.63 1.04
CA THR A 37 -5.66 1.66 2.51
C THR A 37 -6.58 2.77 2.99
N GLY A 38 -6.76 3.82 2.19
CA GLY A 38 -7.43 5.06 2.59
C GLY A 38 -6.59 5.96 3.50
N GLU A 39 -5.32 5.60 3.74
CA GLU A 39 -4.41 6.33 4.62
C GLU A 39 -3.19 6.81 3.86
N THR A 40 -2.74 8.02 4.20
CA THR A 40 -1.48 8.56 3.67
C THR A 40 -0.33 7.63 3.99
N TYR A 41 0.46 7.27 2.97
CA TYR A 41 1.63 6.43 3.15
C TYR A 41 2.57 7.11 4.16
N PRO A 42 3.00 6.42 5.23
CA PRO A 42 3.90 6.99 6.21
C PRO A 42 5.28 7.12 5.58
N THR A 43 5.48 8.20 4.83
CA THR A 43 6.83 8.63 4.48
C THR A 43 7.42 9.19 5.76
N GLU A 44 8.35 8.47 6.39
CA GLU A 44 9.32 9.10 7.29
C GLU A 44 10.11 10.11 6.47
N SER A 45 9.55 11.32 6.37
CA SER A 45 10.19 12.50 5.84
C SER A 45 11.20 12.96 6.88
N SER A 46 12.34 12.26 6.98
CA SER A 46 13.53 12.89 7.54
C SER A 46 14.14 13.75 6.44
N ALA A 47 13.79 15.03 6.52
CA ALA A 47 14.51 16.13 5.88
C ALA A 47 15.92 16.28 6.49
#